data_AF-A0A8J7UH83-F1
#
_entry.id   AF-A0A8J7UH83-F1
#
_cell.length_a   1.000
_cell.length_b   1.000
_cell.length_c   1.000
_cell.angle_alpha   90.00
_cell.angle_beta   90.00
_cell.angle_gamma   90.00
#
_symmetry.space_group_name_H-M   'P 1'
#
loop_
_entity.id
_entity.type
_entity.pdbx_description
1 polymer ?
#
loop_
_entity_poly.entity_id
_entity_poly.type
_entity_poly.pdbx_seq_one_letter_code
_entity_poly.pdbx_strand_id
1 'polypeptide(L)'
;MSRCGEIIRLAAADVRHEWRMSLCMMLAVAAIATPLLLFFGLKYGVIETIRPRLLDDPSSMEVLPLTDRRLDDAWFEQKRADPRVAFVVPHTRKLSAQAEFAVQGKKKKVLLDIAPTMENDTLLLRYGAPVPKPGECVLTAEAASRLKAGPGEMLDCQVSRDKGKVRASRTFRVAAVLPSRAGSLPAAYVRLEELEQIEQFKDGRAVPGLGWPGSDPLAYPAAPGALLSLPAELDAVREAMLTQNTGFALKKRLDEGEGGLLPPGMPEGRVLYMLSTVGSLADSRDFAAVADRVRGKDAFILHLNAALKVFLPAGGKEEAL
;
A
#
# COMPACT_ATOMS: atom_id res chain seq x y z
N MET A 1 43.61 -56.86 -38.52
CA MET A 1 42.40 -56.01 -38.60
C MET A 1 41.50 -56.41 -37.43
N SER A 2 41.04 -55.43 -36.64
CA SER A 2 40.35 -55.66 -35.36
C SER A 2 39.07 -56.47 -35.55
N ARG A 3 38.83 -57.49 -34.72
CA ARG A 3 37.60 -58.33 -34.72
C ARG A 3 36.30 -57.52 -34.82
N CYS A 4 36.25 -56.32 -34.23
CA CYS A 4 35.13 -55.41 -34.37
C CYS A 4 34.82 -54.99 -35.82
N GLY A 5 35.84 -54.83 -36.65
CA GLY A 5 35.68 -54.47 -38.07
C GLY A 5 35.12 -55.62 -38.91
N GLU A 6 35.48 -56.86 -38.59
CA GLU A 6 34.90 -58.04 -39.24
C GLU A 6 33.43 -58.22 -38.83
N ILE A 7 33.11 -58.03 -37.55
CA ILE A 7 31.73 -58.11 -37.03
C ILE A 7 30.82 -57.05 -37.69
N ILE A 8 31.27 -55.79 -37.78
CA ILE A 8 30.50 -54.71 -38.44
C ILE A 8 30.29 -55.02 -39.92
N ARG A 9 31.29 -55.56 -40.61
CA ARG A 9 31.19 -55.91 -42.03
C ARG A 9 30.21 -57.06 -42.27
N LEU A 10 30.23 -58.09 -41.41
CA LEU A 10 29.27 -59.20 -41.44
C LEU A 10 27.84 -58.70 -41.15
N ALA A 11 27.65 -57.88 -40.12
CA ALA A 11 26.35 -57.29 -39.80
C ALA A 11 25.80 -56.39 -40.91
N ALA A 12 26.64 -55.59 -41.57
CA ALA A 12 26.22 -54.76 -42.69
C ALA A 12 25.85 -55.59 -43.95
N ALA A 13 26.57 -56.69 -44.19
CA ALA A 13 26.25 -57.61 -45.28
C ALA A 13 24.90 -58.32 -45.04
N ASP A 14 24.62 -58.70 -43.79
CA ASP A 14 23.36 -59.32 -43.36
C ASP A 14 22.16 -58.38 -43.56
N VAL A 15 22.27 -57.12 -43.09
CA VAL A 15 21.25 -56.07 -43.30
C VAL A 15 20.98 -55.82 -44.80
N ARG A 16 22.02 -55.88 -45.63
CA ARG A 16 21.89 -55.70 -47.09
C ARG A 16 21.26 -56.90 -47.77
N HIS A 17 21.53 -58.12 -47.29
CA HIS A 17 20.95 -59.34 -47.82
C HIS A 17 19.45 -59.38 -47.54
N GLU A 18 19.04 -59.12 -46.30
CA GLU A 18 17.63 -59.09 -45.86
C GLU A 18 17.03 -57.69 -45.85
N TRP A 19 17.25 -56.91 -46.91
CA TRP A 19 16.90 -55.49 -46.96
C TRP A 19 15.41 -55.22 -46.70
N ARG A 20 14.51 -56.13 -47.09
CA ARG A 20 13.05 -55.99 -46.89
C ARG A 20 12.65 -56.08 -45.41
N MET A 21 13.18 -57.07 -44.69
CA MET A 21 12.91 -57.25 -43.25
C MET A 21 13.58 -56.16 -42.43
N SER A 22 14.81 -55.81 -42.78
CA SER A 22 15.54 -54.70 -42.16
C SER A 22 14.82 -53.36 -42.34
N LEU A 23 14.27 -53.09 -43.54
CA LEU A 23 13.47 -51.89 -43.81
C LEU A 23 12.17 -51.87 -42.97
N CYS A 24 11.46 -53.00 -42.87
CA CYS A 24 10.26 -53.10 -42.04
C CYS A 24 10.56 -52.75 -40.57
N MET A 25 11.64 -53.29 -40.01
CA MET A 25 12.04 -53.02 -38.63
C MET A 25 12.47 -51.57 -38.41
N MET A 26 13.23 -50.98 -39.34
CA MET A 26 13.59 -49.56 -39.30
C MET A 26 12.36 -48.66 -39.36
N LEU A 27 11.38 -48.99 -40.22
CA LEU A 27 10.12 -48.25 -40.31
C LEU A 27 9.27 -48.38 -39.04
N ALA A 28 9.24 -49.56 -38.40
CA ALA A 28 8.54 -49.74 -37.13
C ALA A 28 9.14 -48.89 -36.00
N VAL A 29 10.47 -48.87 -35.89
CA VAL A 29 11.17 -48.01 -34.91
C VAL A 29 10.94 -46.53 -35.24
N ALA A 30 11.06 -46.14 -36.51
CA ALA A 30 10.80 -44.79 -36.96
C ALA A 30 9.34 -44.36 -36.68
N ALA A 31 8.36 -45.23 -36.88
CA ALA A 31 6.95 -44.96 -36.63
C ALA A 31 6.66 -44.66 -35.15
N ILE A 32 7.43 -45.24 -34.23
CA ILE A 32 7.32 -44.98 -32.79
C ILE A 32 8.13 -43.75 -32.38
N ALA A 33 9.35 -43.60 -32.92
CA ALA A 33 10.26 -42.51 -32.55
C ALA A 33 9.84 -41.15 -33.14
N THR A 34 9.33 -41.13 -34.38
CA THR A 34 8.93 -39.90 -35.08
C THR A 34 7.89 -39.08 -34.33
N PRO A 35 6.75 -39.65 -33.88
CA PRO A 35 5.77 -38.86 -33.13
C PRO A 35 6.32 -38.34 -31.80
N LEU A 36 7.17 -39.12 -31.10
CA LEU A 36 7.83 -38.64 -29.86
C LEU A 36 8.75 -37.45 -30.13
N LEU A 37 9.63 -37.55 -31.15
CA LEU A 37 10.52 -36.48 -31.54
C LEU A 37 9.75 -35.24 -32.00
N LEU A 38 8.63 -35.42 -32.70
CA LEU A 38 7.75 -34.34 -33.13
C LEU A 38 7.08 -33.64 -31.93
N PHE A 39 6.57 -34.41 -30.95
CA PHE A 39 6.02 -33.85 -29.71
C PHE A 39 7.07 -33.09 -28.91
N PHE A 40 8.30 -33.60 -28.80
CA PHE A 40 9.39 -32.89 -28.14
C PHE A 40 9.77 -31.62 -28.90
N GLY A 41 9.92 -31.69 -30.22
CA GLY A 41 10.21 -30.53 -31.06
C GLY A 41 9.16 -29.42 -30.88
N LEU A 42 7.87 -29.78 -30.88
CA LEU A 42 6.79 -28.83 -30.66
C LEU A 42 6.79 -28.27 -29.23
N LYS A 43 6.94 -29.12 -28.21
CA LYS A 43 6.99 -28.67 -26.80
C LYS A 43 8.13 -27.67 -26.58
N TYR A 44 9.35 -28.03 -26.98
CA TYR A 44 10.51 -27.17 -26.77
C TYR A 44 10.47 -25.93 -27.66
N GLY A 45 10.02 -26.05 -28.92
CA GLY A 45 9.84 -24.91 -29.81
C GLY A 45 8.82 -23.91 -29.26
N VAL A 46 7.68 -24.39 -28.76
CA VAL A 46 6.67 -23.51 -28.13
C VAL A 46 7.22 -22.87 -26.85
N ILE A 47 7.91 -23.63 -25.99
CA ILE A 47 8.50 -23.07 -24.76
C ILE A 47 9.55 -22.01 -25.08
N GLU A 48 10.44 -22.25 -26.04
CA GLU A 48 11.46 -21.27 -26.45
C GLU A 48 10.86 -20.01 -27.11
N THR A 49 9.65 -20.08 -27.65
CA THR A 49 8.95 -18.87 -28.14
C THR A 49 8.20 -18.12 -27.04
N ILE A 50 7.72 -18.81 -25.99
CA ILE A 50 7.00 -18.19 -24.87
C ILE A 50 7.97 -17.59 -23.86
N ARG A 51 9.07 -18.28 -23.53
CA ARG A 51 10.05 -17.84 -22.53
C ARG A 51 10.55 -16.40 -22.76
N PRO A 52 11.07 -16.02 -23.95
CA PRO A 52 11.56 -14.67 -24.16
C PRO A 52 10.42 -13.65 -24.08
N ARG A 53 9.19 -14.00 -24.47
CA ARG A 53 8.03 -13.09 -24.35
C ARG A 53 7.66 -12.82 -22.91
N LEU A 54 7.77 -13.82 -22.04
CA LEU A 54 7.55 -13.65 -20.60
C LEU A 54 8.65 -12.79 -20.00
N LEU A 55 9.93 -13.10 -20.25
CA LEU A 55 11.05 -12.28 -19.76
C LEU A 55 11.04 -10.85 -20.34
N ASP A 56 10.44 -10.67 -21.51
CA ASP A 56 10.25 -9.34 -22.11
C ASP A 56 9.07 -8.56 -21.53
N ASP A 57 8.16 -9.21 -20.83
CA ASP A 57 7.00 -8.54 -20.27
C ASP A 57 7.39 -7.88 -18.93
N PRO A 58 7.41 -6.52 -18.85
CA PRO A 58 7.75 -5.83 -17.62
C PRO A 58 6.81 -6.18 -16.47
N SER A 59 5.54 -6.51 -16.74
CA SER A 59 4.59 -6.91 -15.70
C SER A 59 4.93 -8.25 -15.03
N SER A 60 5.67 -9.11 -15.73
CA SER A 60 6.12 -10.39 -15.18
C SER A 60 7.36 -10.27 -14.29
N MET A 61 8.12 -9.18 -14.47
CA MET A 61 9.34 -8.87 -13.70
C MET A 61 9.06 -7.94 -12.53
N GLU A 62 7.84 -7.42 -12.43
CA GLU A 62 7.40 -6.57 -11.33
C GLU A 62 7.16 -7.42 -10.07
N VAL A 63 7.68 -6.94 -8.94
CA VAL A 63 7.46 -7.57 -7.63
C VAL A 63 6.61 -6.64 -6.79
N LEU A 64 5.34 -7.01 -6.61
CA LEU A 64 4.40 -6.29 -5.76
C LEU A 64 4.29 -6.98 -4.38
N PRO A 65 4.25 -6.22 -3.28
CA PRO A 65 4.05 -6.80 -1.96
C PRO A 65 2.62 -7.38 -1.84
N LEU A 66 2.52 -8.64 -1.42
CA LEU A 66 1.24 -9.30 -1.12
C LEU A 66 0.65 -8.90 0.23
N THR A 67 1.49 -8.40 1.14
CA THR A 67 1.10 -8.10 2.52
C THR A 67 1.55 -6.70 2.89
N ASP A 68 0.73 -6.05 3.72
CA ASP A 68 1.01 -4.71 4.20
C ASP A 68 2.15 -4.73 5.21
N ARG A 69 3.28 -4.15 4.81
CA ARG A 69 4.41 -3.94 5.70
C ARG A 69 4.84 -2.49 5.60
N ARG A 70 5.05 -1.86 6.75
CA ARG A 70 5.75 -0.58 6.82
C ARG A 70 7.22 -0.87 6.53
N LEU A 71 7.69 -0.35 5.40
CA LEU A 71 9.08 -0.36 4.99
C LEU A 71 9.64 1.04 5.24
N ASP A 72 10.82 1.11 5.83
CA ASP A 72 11.51 2.38 6.07
C ASP A 72 12.36 2.77 4.86
N ASP A 73 12.78 4.04 4.82
CA ASP A 73 13.59 4.56 3.71
C ASP A 73 14.94 3.83 3.61
N ALA A 74 15.50 3.43 4.75
CA ALA A 74 16.74 2.65 4.81
C ALA A 74 16.64 1.31 4.05
N TRP A 75 15.48 0.64 4.11
CA TRP A 75 15.24 -0.57 3.34
C TRP A 75 15.24 -0.29 1.83
N PHE A 76 14.62 0.79 1.38
CA PHE A 76 14.60 1.17 -0.03
C PHE A 76 16.00 1.52 -0.54
N GLU A 77 16.79 2.26 0.23
CA GLU A 77 18.20 2.55 -0.10
C GLU A 77 19.03 1.27 -0.20
N GLN A 78 18.88 0.34 0.75
CA GLN A 78 19.57 -0.95 0.70
C GLN A 78 19.19 -1.75 -0.56
N LYS A 79 17.93 -1.71 -0.98
CA LYS A 79 17.46 -2.41 -2.18
C LYS A 79 17.92 -1.76 -3.47
N ARG A 80 18.00 -0.43 -3.53
CA ARG A 80 18.61 0.29 -4.67
C ARG A 80 20.07 -0.06 -4.86
N ALA A 81 20.78 -0.39 -3.78
CA ALA A 81 22.18 -0.82 -3.82
C ALA A 81 22.39 -2.29 -4.20
N ASP A 82 21.33 -3.12 -4.26
CA ASP A 82 21.45 -4.54 -4.62
C ASP A 82 21.57 -4.69 -6.15
N PRO A 83 22.65 -5.31 -6.68
CA PRO A 83 22.87 -5.43 -8.13
C PRO A 83 21.81 -6.28 -8.85
N ARG A 84 20.97 -7.03 -8.12
CA ARG A 84 19.87 -7.83 -8.69
C ARG A 84 18.58 -7.02 -8.85
N VAL A 85 18.48 -5.85 -8.23
CA VAL A 85 17.30 -4.98 -8.28
C VAL A 85 17.57 -3.90 -9.31
N ALA A 86 16.87 -3.97 -10.44
CA ALA A 86 17.06 -3.01 -11.52
C ALA A 86 16.41 -1.64 -11.23
N PHE A 87 15.28 -1.64 -10.49
CA PHE A 87 14.57 -0.44 -10.08
C PHE A 87 13.69 -0.74 -8.85
N VAL A 88 13.54 0.24 -7.96
CA VAL A 88 12.62 0.16 -6.82
C VAL A 88 12.08 1.55 -6.46
N VAL A 89 10.77 1.64 -6.33
CA VAL A 89 10.04 2.86 -5.94
C VAL A 89 9.04 2.52 -4.83
N PRO A 90 8.94 3.34 -3.77
CA PRO A 90 7.97 3.12 -2.72
C PRO A 90 6.55 3.37 -3.22
N HIS A 91 5.63 2.47 -2.87
CA HIS A 91 4.20 2.73 -2.94
C HIS A 91 3.74 3.31 -1.60
N THR A 92 3.17 4.49 -1.64
CA THR A 92 2.71 5.24 -0.46
C THR A 92 1.39 4.69 0.09
N ARG A 93 0.65 3.86 -0.67
CA ARG A 93 -0.64 3.25 -0.27
C ARG A 93 -0.84 1.85 -0.86
N LYS A 94 -1.82 1.12 -0.30
CA LYS A 94 -2.28 -0.19 -0.79
C LYS A 94 -2.95 -0.13 -2.16
N LEU A 95 -3.65 0.98 -2.42
CA LEU A 95 -4.33 1.25 -3.68
C LEU A 95 -3.69 2.47 -4.30
N SER A 96 -3.50 2.45 -5.63
CA SER A 96 -2.99 3.59 -6.38
C SER A 96 -3.77 4.86 -6.06
N ALA A 97 -3.05 5.97 -5.91
CA ALA A 97 -3.71 7.26 -5.79
C ALA A 97 -4.42 7.59 -7.11
N GLN A 98 -5.72 7.84 -7.06
CA GLN A 98 -6.49 8.25 -8.25
C GLN A 98 -6.78 9.75 -8.25
N ALA A 99 -6.70 10.39 -9.41
CA ALA A 99 -7.11 11.79 -9.58
C ALA A 99 -7.82 12.02 -10.91
N GLU A 100 -8.60 13.10 -10.98
CA GLU A 100 -9.27 13.50 -12.21
C GLU A 100 -8.29 14.32 -13.06
N PHE A 101 -7.96 13.85 -14.25
CA PHE A 101 -7.15 14.57 -15.22
C PHE A 101 -8.02 15.11 -16.35
N ALA A 102 -7.72 16.32 -16.82
CA ALA A 102 -8.30 16.89 -18.04
C ALA A 102 -7.22 17.60 -18.84
N VAL A 103 -7.29 17.58 -20.16
CA VAL A 103 -6.45 18.47 -20.98
C VAL A 103 -6.86 19.91 -20.71
N GLN A 104 -5.89 20.81 -20.53
CA GLN A 104 -6.15 22.22 -20.25
C GLN A 104 -7.07 22.81 -21.32
N GLY A 105 -8.16 23.46 -20.90
CA GLY A 105 -9.18 24.01 -21.79
C GLY A 105 -10.26 23.02 -22.25
N LYS A 106 -10.12 21.70 -22.00
CA LYS A 106 -11.17 20.71 -22.23
C LYS A 106 -11.96 20.46 -20.95
N LYS A 107 -13.29 20.33 -21.05
CA LYS A 107 -14.17 20.02 -19.90
C LYS A 107 -14.18 18.54 -19.51
N LYS A 108 -13.74 17.65 -20.40
CA LYS A 108 -13.80 16.20 -20.17
C LYS A 108 -12.71 15.80 -19.17
N LYS A 109 -13.14 15.33 -18.01
CA LYS A 109 -12.26 14.74 -17.00
C LYS A 109 -12.23 13.23 -17.13
N VAL A 110 -11.07 12.65 -16.84
CA VAL A 110 -10.84 11.21 -16.84
C VAL A 110 -10.15 10.87 -15.52
N LEU A 111 -10.70 9.90 -14.79
CA LEU A 111 -10.06 9.37 -13.60
C LEU A 111 -8.87 8.50 -14.04
N LEU A 112 -7.67 8.82 -13.58
CA LEU A 112 -6.45 8.05 -13.84
C LEU A 112 -5.81 7.63 -12.52
N ASP A 113 -5.12 6.50 -12.56
CA ASP A 113 -4.18 6.11 -11.51
C ASP A 113 -2.91 6.96 -11.61
N ILE A 114 -2.34 7.31 -10.46
CA ILE A 114 -1.07 8.02 -10.37
C ILE A 114 -0.03 7.01 -9.91
N ALA A 115 0.94 6.74 -10.78
CA ALA A 115 2.04 5.83 -10.50
C ALA A 115 3.31 6.64 -10.19
N PRO A 116 4.06 6.31 -9.13
CA PRO A 116 5.33 6.97 -8.86
C PRO A 116 6.41 6.45 -9.81
N THR A 117 7.30 7.34 -10.23
CA THR A 117 8.53 7.02 -10.96
C THR A 117 9.70 7.84 -10.41
N MET A 118 10.91 7.36 -10.66
CA MET A 118 12.16 8.00 -10.24
C MET A 118 13.24 7.81 -11.32
N GLU A 119 14.42 8.35 -11.06
CA GLU A 119 15.58 8.10 -11.91
C GLU A 119 15.85 6.60 -12.08
N ASN A 120 16.32 6.20 -13.26
CA ASN A 120 16.57 4.81 -13.64
C ASN A 120 15.34 3.89 -13.64
N ASP A 121 14.13 4.43 -13.82
CA ASP A 121 12.94 3.62 -14.04
C ASP A 121 13.10 2.72 -15.27
N THR A 122 13.18 1.41 -15.01
CA THR A 122 13.41 0.39 -16.03
C THR A 122 12.28 0.31 -17.04
N LEU A 123 11.03 0.59 -16.65
CA LEU A 123 9.90 0.56 -17.55
C LEU A 123 9.98 1.73 -18.54
N LEU A 124 10.26 2.93 -18.05
CA LEU A 124 10.38 4.13 -18.88
C LEU A 124 11.58 4.02 -19.83
N LEU A 125 12.76 3.65 -19.30
CA LEU A 125 13.99 3.48 -20.09
C LEU A 125 13.83 2.42 -21.18
N ARG A 126 13.16 1.30 -20.89
CA ARG A 126 12.93 0.23 -21.85
C ARG A 126 12.17 0.69 -23.10
N TYR A 127 11.24 1.61 -22.94
CA TYR A 127 10.46 2.16 -24.05
C TYR A 127 10.96 3.52 -24.54
N GLY A 128 12.14 3.96 -24.10
CA GLY A 128 12.73 5.24 -24.48
C GLY A 128 11.95 6.46 -24.02
N ALA A 129 11.09 6.30 -23.00
CA ALA A 129 10.40 7.41 -22.38
C ALA A 129 11.33 8.13 -21.39
N PRO A 130 11.38 9.48 -21.39
CA PRO A 130 12.14 10.21 -20.39
C PRO A 130 11.51 10.05 -19.01
N VAL A 131 12.35 10.05 -17.97
CA VAL A 131 11.86 10.20 -16.60
C VAL A 131 11.26 11.61 -16.47
N PRO A 132 9.98 11.75 -16.04
CA PRO A 132 9.33 13.04 -15.95
C PRO A 132 10.01 13.94 -14.92
N LYS A 133 10.18 15.22 -15.25
CA LYS A 133 10.66 16.26 -14.32
C LYS A 133 9.52 16.73 -13.40
N PRO A 134 9.81 17.55 -12.36
CA PRO A 134 8.74 18.20 -11.59
C PRO A 134 7.76 18.96 -12.49
N GLY A 135 6.46 18.72 -12.31
CA GLY A 135 5.41 19.24 -13.19
C GLY A 135 5.30 18.57 -14.58
N GLU A 136 5.97 17.44 -14.81
CA GLU A 136 5.77 16.60 -15.99
C GLU A 136 5.16 15.24 -15.62
N CYS A 137 4.56 14.57 -16.61
CA CYS A 137 4.03 13.22 -16.47
C CYS A 137 4.25 12.39 -17.73
N VAL A 138 4.31 11.07 -17.58
CA VAL A 138 4.29 10.11 -18.70
C VAL A 138 2.99 9.32 -18.63
N LEU A 139 2.25 9.27 -19.73
CA LEU A 139 0.94 8.59 -19.76
C LEU A 139 1.06 7.16 -20.29
N THR A 140 0.22 6.25 -19.81
CA THR A 140 -0.03 4.99 -20.51
C THR A 140 -0.83 5.24 -21.80
N ALA A 141 -0.73 4.32 -22.77
CA ALA A 141 -1.51 4.41 -24.01
C ALA A 141 -3.03 4.55 -23.76
N GLU A 142 -3.55 3.83 -22.76
CA GLU A 142 -4.96 3.89 -22.38
C GLU A 142 -5.33 5.25 -21.77
N ALA A 143 -4.48 5.82 -20.91
CA ALA A 143 -4.68 7.16 -20.35
C ALA A 143 -4.68 8.23 -21.45
N ALA A 144 -3.69 8.20 -22.35
CA ALA A 144 -3.56 9.11 -23.48
C ALA A 144 -4.78 9.02 -24.42
N SER A 145 -5.25 7.81 -24.72
CA SER A 145 -6.45 7.57 -25.54
C SER A 145 -7.71 8.17 -24.90
N ARG A 146 -7.94 7.92 -23.60
CA ARG A 146 -9.13 8.44 -22.88
C ARG A 146 -9.14 9.96 -22.77
N LEU A 147 -7.98 10.55 -22.49
CA LEU A 147 -7.78 12.01 -22.43
C LEU A 147 -7.77 12.67 -23.81
N LYS A 148 -7.47 11.91 -24.86
CA LYS A 148 -7.12 12.42 -26.20
C LYS A 148 -5.99 13.43 -26.09
N ALA A 149 -4.89 13.01 -25.48
CA ALA A 149 -3.71 13.83 -25.18
C ALA A 149 -2.43 13.17 -25.68
N GLY A 150 -1.52 13.97 -26.23
CA GLY A 150 -0.19 13.53 -26.68
C GLY A 150 0.97 14.26 -25.97
N PRO A 151 2.22 13.91 -26.31
CA PRO A 151 3.40 14.59 -25.79
C PRO A 151 3.35 16.10 -26.04
N GLY A 152 3.71 16.89 -25.03
CA GLY A 152 3.72 18.35 -25.04
C GLY A 152 2.43 19.00 -24.54
N GLU A 153 1.32 18.28 -24.43
CA GLU A 153 0.06 18.83 -23.90
C GLU A 153 0.12 19.12 -22.38
N MET A 154 -0.65 20.10 -21.94
CA MET A 154 -0.83 20.43 -20.52
C MET A 154 -2.09 19.77 -19.99
N LEU A 155 -1.96 19.08 -18.86
CA LEU A 155 -3.04 18.40 -18.15
C LEU A 155 -3.29 19.07 -16.81
N ASP A 156 -4.54 19.35 -16.50
CA ASP A 156 -4.98 19.74 -15.17
C ASP A 156 -5.38 18.50 -14.38
N CYS A 157 -4.59 18.18 -13.36
CA CYS A 157 -4.87 17.15 -12.37
C CYS A 157 -5.63 17.77 -11.20
N GLN A 158 -6.88 17.37 -11.02
CA GLN A 158 -7.72 17.79 -9.92
C GLN A 158 -7.80 16.70 -8.85
N VAL A 159 -7.39 17.08 -7.65
CA VAL A 159 -7.42 16.24 -6.45
C VAL A 159 -8.51 16.78 -5.53
N SER A 160 -9.29 15.90 -4.91
CA SER A 160 -10.32 16.31 -3.97
C SER A 160 -10.31 15.47 -2.69
N ARG A 161 -10.73 16.09 -1.59
CA ARG A 161 -10.92 15.46 -0.27
C ARG A 161 -12.24 15.89 0.35
N ASP A 162 -12.57 15.32 1.51
CA ASP A 162 -13.81 15.63 2.27
C ASP A 162 -15.09 15.45 1.43
N LYS A 163 -15.19 14.33 0.69
CA LYS A 163 -16.27 14.06 -0.28
C LYS A 163 -16.39 15.15 -1.37
N GLY A 164 -15.27 15.74 -1.78
CA GLY A 164 -15.21 16.69 -2.89
C GLY A 164 -15.39 18.16 -2.51
N LYS A 165 -15.48 18.47 -1.21
CA LYS A 165 -15.65 19.85 -0.71
C LYS A 165 -14.41 20.71 -0.91
N VAL A 166 -13.23 20.14 -0.64
CA VAL A 166 -11.95 20.82 -0.83
C VAL A 166 -11.29 20.22 -2.06
N ARG A 167 -10.93 21.08 -3.00
CA ARG A 167 -10.30 20.70 -4.26
C ARG A 167 -9.00 21.46 -4.43
N ALA A 168 -8.01 20.78 -4.96
CA ALA A 168 -6.73 21.34 -5.36
C ALA A 168 -6.42 20.91 -6.78
N SER A 169 -5.64 21.72 -7.49
CA SER A 169 -5.24 21.45 -8.87
C SER A 169 -3.73 21.53 -9.02
N ARG A 170 -3.16 20.59 -9.77
CA ARG A 170 -1.76 20.56 -10.22
C ARG A 170 -1.77 20.45 -11.75
N THR A 171 -0.95 21.24 -12.43
CA THR A 171 -0.79 21.11 -13.88
C THR A 171 0.44 20.26 -14.19
N PHE A 172 0.30 19.31 -15.10
CA PHE A 172 1.38 18.45 -15.59
C PHE A 172 1.52 18.56 -17.10
N ARG A 173 2.75 18.69 -17.59
CA ARG A 173 3.05 18.57 -19.03
C ARG A 173 3.28 17.10 -19.38
N VAL A 174 2.67 16.62 -20.47
CA VAL A 174 2.93 15.25 -20.96
C VAL A 174 4.32 15.19 -21.59
N ALA A 175 5.26 14.51 -20.94
CA ALA A 175 6.61 14.32 -21.47
C ALA A 175 6.64 13.25 -22.57
N ALA A 176 5.92 12.14 -22.36
CA ALA A 176 5.79 11.05 -23.32
C ALA A 176 4.53 10.22 -23.10
N VAL A 177 4.22 9.35 -24.06
CA VAL A 177 3.16 8.34 -23.95
C VAL A 177 3.79 6.96 -24.18
N LEU A 178 3.60 6.06 -23.22
CA LEU A 178 4.08 4.69 -23.30
C LEU A 178 3.23 3.85 -24.26
N PRO A 179 3.81 2.84 -24.93
CA PRO A 179 3.06 1.93 -25.78
C PRO A 179 2.12 1.04 -24.96
N SER A 180 1.09 0.46 -25.59
CA SER A 180 0.09 -0.39 -24.91
C SER A 180 0.68 -1.63 -24.23
N ARG A 181 1.88 -2.06 -24.62
CA ARG A 181 2.59 -3.18 -23.98
C ARG A 181 3.16 -2.79 -22.60
N ALA A 182 3.38 -1.51 -22.34
CA ALA A 182 3.95 -1.05 -21.07
C ALA A 182 2.96 -1.10 -19.90
N GLY A 183 1.66 -1.11 -20.17
CA GLY A 183 0.64 -1.16 -19.14
C GLY A 183 -0.77 -1.11 -19.73
N SER A 184 -1.67 -1.88 -19.12
CA SER A 184 -3.08 -1.97 -19.52
C SER A 184 -3.97 -0.96 -18.78
N LEU A 185 -3.55 -0.49 -17.61
CA LEU A 185 -4.32 0.44 -16.79
C LEU A 185 -4.12 1.90 -17.25
N PRO A 186 -5.16 2.74 -17.15
CA PRO A 186 -5.07 4.17 -17.41
C PRO A 186 -4.31 4.85 -16.25
N ALA A 187 -3.01 5.09 -16.44
CA ALA A 187 -2.16 5.68 -15.42
C ALA A 187 -1.30 6.84 -15.96
N ALA A 188 -0.97 7.75 -15.04
CA ALA A 188 0.01 8.81 -15.23
C ALA A 188 1.20 8.57 -14.29
N TYR A 189 2.37 8.34 -14.86
CA TYR A 189 3.63 8.25 -14.14
C TYR A 189 4.12 9.67 -13.82
N VAL A 190 4.31 9.95 -12.54
CA VAL A 190 4.81 11.22 -12.02
C VAL A 190 5.94 10.96 -11.03
N ARG A 191 6.73 11.99 -10.77
CA ARG A 191 7.77 11.93 -9.72
C ARG A 191 7.18 11.53 -8.37
N LEU A 192 7.91 10.70 -7.62
CA LEU A 192 7.50 10.27 -6.28
C LEU A 192 7.10 11.47 -5.39
N GLU A 193 7.87 12.54 -5.47
CA GLU A 193 7.65 13.76 -4.69
C GLU A 193 6.28 14.41 -5.01
N GLU A 194 5.81 14.33 -6.26
CA GLU A 194 4.51 14.85 -6.68
C GLU A 194 3.36 13.95 -6.19
N LEU A 195 3.56 12.63 -6.23
CA LEU A 195 2.59 11.66 -5.69
C LEU A 195 2.41 11.88 -4.18
N GLU A 196 3.52 12.00 -3.44
CA GLU A 196 3.50 12.24 -1.99
C GLU A 196 2.75 13.53 -1.64
N GLN A 197 2.95 14.61 -2.40
CA GLN A 197 2.23 15.87 -2.23
C GLN A 197 0.72 15.70 -2.47
N ILE A 198 0.33 15.01 -3.55
CA ILE A 198 -1.08 14.69 -3.86
C ILE A 198 -1.73 13.90 -2.72
N GLU A 199 -1.00 12.95 -2.17
CA GLU A 199 -1.47 12.13 -1.07
C GLU A 199 -1.54 12.85 0.27
N GLN A 200 -0.53 13.67 0.60
CA GLN A 200 -0.55 14.52 1.77
C GLN A 200 -1.80 15.40 1.78
N PHE A 201 -2.13 16.01 0.63
CA PHE A 201 -3.36 16.79 0.50
C PHE A 201 -4.61 15.95 0.77
N LYS A 202 -4.70 14.75 0.20
CA LYS A 202 -5.83 13.82 0.45
C LYS A 202 -5.98 13.43 1.92
N ASP A 203 -4.88 13.36 2.67
CA ASP A 203 -4.88 13.09 4.12
C ASP A 203 -5.27 14.30 4.98
N GLY A 204 -5.55 15.46 4.37
CA GLY A 204 -5.89 16.68 5.11
C GLY A 204 -4.71 17.60 5.40
N ARG A 205 -3.47 17.17 5.11
CA ARG A 205 -2.25 17.95 5.36
C ARG A 205 -2.14 19.13 4.41
N ALA A 206 -1.46 20.18 4.87
CA ALA A 206 -1.07 21.30 4.03
C ALA A 206 0.06 20.87 3.09
N VAL A 207 0.07 21.39 1.86
CA VAL A 207 1.19 21.20 0.92
C VAL A 207 1.72 22.58 0.54
N PRO A 208 2.61 23.18 1.34
CA PRO A 208 3.07 24.55 1.15
C PRO A 208 3.73 24.78 -0.21
N GLY A 209 4.48 23.80 -0.71
CA GLY A 209 5.15 23.88 -2.01
C GLY A 209 4.21 24.04 -3.21
N LEU A 210 2.93 23.65 -3.05
CA LEU A 210 1.88 23.82 -4.07
C LEU A 210 0.84 24.87 -3.67
N GLY A 211 1.01 25.53 -2.52
CA GLY A 211 0.04 26.47 -1.96
C GLY A 211 -1.31 25.82 -1.59
N TRP A 212 -1.34 24.50 -1.37
CA TRP A 212 -2.58 23.80 -1.08
C TRP A 212 -2.95 23.86 0.40
N PRO A 213 -4.20 24.25 0.71
CA PRO A 213 -4.62 24.43 2.09
C PRO A 213 -4.76 23.07 2.78
N GLY A 214 -4.33 23.02 4.03
CA GLY A 214 -4.55 21.90 4.91
C GLY A 214 -4.20 22.29 6.32
N SER A 215 -4.43 21.34 7.21
CA SER A 215 -4.07 21.42 8.60
C SER A 215 -3.14 20.25 8.84
N ASP A 216 -1.97 20.50 9.41
CA ASP A 216 -1.21 19.39 9.97
C ASP A 216 -2.13 18.66 10.95
N PRO A 217 -2.23 17.32 10.88
CA PRO A 217 -2.96 16.58 11.88
C PRO A 217 -2.28 16.85 13.21
N LEU A 218 -2.82 17.81 13.96
CA LEU A 218 -2.56 17.92 15.38
C LEU A 218 -2.92 16.53 15.91
N ALA A 219 -1.92 15.82 16.43
CA ALA A 219 -2.15 14.59 17.16
C ALA A 219 -2.95 14.98 18.39
N TYR A 220 -4.27 14.98 18.27
CA TYR A 220 -5.14 15.17 19.42
C TYR A 220 -4.92 13.95 20.32
N PRO A 221 -4.68 14.14 21.62
CA PRO A 221 -4.55 13.04 22.55
C PRO A 221 -5.88 12.28 22.57
N ALA A 222 -5.93 11.15 21.88
CA ALA A 222 -7.07 10.25 21.84
C ALA A 222 -6.84 9.17 22.90
N ALA A 223 -7.71 9.12 23.89
CA ALA A 223 -7.54 8.26 25.06
C ALA A 223 -8.65 7.20 25.13
N PRO A 224 -8.33 5.93 25.45
CA PRO A 224 -9.31 4.85 25.64
C PRO A 224 -10.20 5.04 26.89
N GLY A 225 -9.88 5.98 27.78
CA GLY A 225 -10.69 6.27 28.95
C GLY A 225 -10.33 7.58 29.65
N ALA A 226 -11.12 7.91 30.67
CA ALA A 226 -10.90 9.05 31.55
C ALA A 226 -11.02 8.61 33.01
N LEU A 227 -10.13 9.11 33.87
CA LEU A 227 -10.27 9.00 35.32
C LEU A 227 -10.75 10.35 35.85
N LEU A 228 -11.91 10.35 36.48
CA LEU A 228 -12.53 11.52 37.09
C LEU A 228 -12.38 11.43 38.60
N SER A 229 -11.82 12.47 39.22
CA SER A 229 -11.66 12.58 40.67
C SER A 229 -12.46 13.74 41.22
N LEU A 230 -13.30 13.47 42.21
CA LEU A 230 -14.24 14.42 42.80
C LEU A 230 -14.11 14.46 44.34
N PRO A 231 -14.34 15.63 44.98
CA PRO A 231 -14.24 15.79 46.42
C PRO A 231 -15.43 15.16 47.18
N ALA A 232 -16.52 14.86 46.49
CA ALA A 232 -17.72 14.27 47.07
C ALA A 232 -18.43 13.40 46.04
N GLU A 233 -19.20 12.44 46.54
CA GLU A 233 -20.01 11.52 45.74
C GLU A 233 -21.04 12.26 44.87
N LEU A 234 -21.25 11.74 43.65
CA LEU A 234 -22.31 12.19 42.76
C LEU A 234 -23.62 11.47 43.12
N ASP A 235 -24.75 12.18 42.99
CA ASP A 235 -26.06 11.55 43.03
C ASP A 235 -26.31 10.76 41.74
N ALA A 236 -27.21 9.77 41.81
CA ALA A 236 -27.53 8.87 40.70
C ALA A 236 -27.89 9.61 39.38
N VAL A 237 -28.48 10.80 39.50
CA VAL A 237 -28.80 11.66 38.33
C VAL A 237 -27.53 12.20 37.68
N ARG A 238 -26.55 12.68 38.45
CA ARG A 238 -25.30 13.22 37.91
C ARG A 238 -24.35 12.12 37.44
N GLU A 239 -24.38 10.94 38.07
CA GLU A 239 -23.65 9.77 37.55
C GLU A 239 -24.17 9.37 36.16
N ALA A 240 -25.49 9.36 35.96
CA ALA A 240 -26.06 9.12 34.63
C ALA A 240 -25.64 10.21 33.63
N MET A 241 -25.57 11.48 34.04
CA MET A 241 -25.12 12.58 33.18
C MET A 241 -23.67 12.45 32.70
N LEU A 242 -22.79 11.74 33.43
CA LEU A 242 -21.41 11.48 32.97
C LEU A 242 -21.34 10.58 31.74
N THR A 243 -22.39 9.79 31.48
CA THR A 243 -22.46 8.83 30.37
C THR A 243 -23.38 9.29 29.23
N GLN A 244 -24.26 10.26 29.49
CA GLN A 244 -25.23 10.73 28.52
C GLN A 244 -24.61 11.70 27.51
N ASN A 245 -24.47 11.25 26.26
CA ASN A 245 -23.95 12.04 25.14
C ASN A 245 -22.52 12.56 25.33
N THR A 246 -21.71 11.85 26.11
CA THR A 246 -20.30 12.20 26.39
C THR A 246 -19.30 11.27 25.70
N GLY A 247 -19.76 10.20 25.02
CA GLY A 247 -18.88 9.19 24.40
C GLY A 247 -18.26 8.19 25.39
N PHE A 248 -18.52 8.35 26.69
CA PHE A 248 -18.02 7.51 27.76
C PHE A 248 -19.10 6.65 28.40
N ALA A 249 -18.73 5.43 28.82
CA ALA A 249 -19.48 4.58 29.74
C ALA A 249 -18.76 4.53 31.08
N LEU A 250 -19.54 4.51 32.17
CA LEU A 250 -19.01 4.35 33.52
C LEU A 250 -18.62 2.89 33.73
N LYS A 251 -17.32 2.62 33.92
CA LYS A 251 -16.76 1.26 34.04
C LYS A 251 -16.73 0.79 35.50
N LYS A 252 -16.28 1.63 36.42
CA LYS A 252 -16.18 1.31 37.85
C LYS A 252 -16.08 2.58 38.70
N ARG A 253 -16.71 2.57 39.88
CA ARG A 253 -16.39 3.47 41.00
C ARG A 253 -15.35 2.79 41.88
N LEU A 254 -14.25 3.47 42.19
CA LEU A 254 -13.25 2.97 43.13
C LEU A 254 -13.46 3.64 44.49
N ASP A 255 -13.59 2.84 45.55
CA ASP A 255 -13.70 3.32 46.93
C ASP A 255 -12.30 3.62 47.52
N GLU A 256 -12.25 4.40 48.61
CA GLU A 256 -11.02 4.95 49.22
C GLU A 256 -9.90 3.92 49.51
N GLY A 257 -10.24 2.63 49.62
CA GLY A 257 -9.28 1.53 49.80
C GLY A 257 -8.53 1.06 48.54
N GLU A 258 -8.98 1.44 47.34
CA GLU A 258 -8.30 1.14 46.06
C GLU A 258 -7.45 2.35 45.57
N GLY A 259 -7.17 3.30 46.47
CA GLY A 259 -6.52 4.61 46.23
C GLY A 259 -5.04 4.60 45.83
N GLY A 260 -4.47 3.47 45.41
CA GLY A 260 -3.13 3.43 44.81
C GLY A 260 -3.07 3.97 43.37
N LEU A 261 -4.22 4.36 42.82
CA LEU A 261 -4.39 4.75 41.41
C LEU A 261 -4.00 6.21 41.11
N LEU A 262 -3.75 7.03 42.13
CA LEU A 262 -3.61 8.47 41.94
C LEU A 262 -2.18 8.85 41.54
N PRO A 263 -2.00 9.67 40.47
CA PRO A 263 -0.69 10.23 40.15
C PRO A 263 -0.12 10.99 41.36
N PRO A 264 1.20 10.96 41.59
CA PRO A 264 1.82 11.68 42.71
C PRO A 264 1.47 13.18 42.63
N GLY A 265 0.86 13.72 43.68
CA GLY A 265 0.41 15.12 43.77
C GLY A 265 -1.11 15.35 43.80
N MET A 266 -1.93 14.29 43.81
CA MET A 266 -3.38 14.40 43.91
C MET A 266 -3.87 14.49 45.37
N PRO A 267 -4.92 15.27 45.70
CA PRO A 267 -5.42 15.39 47.07
C PRO A 267 -6.03 14.06 47.56
N GLU A 268 -5.71 13.66 48.79
CA GLU A 268 -6.28 12.47 49.45
C GLU A 268 -7.78 12.68 49.81
N GLY A 269 -8.54 11.58 49.93
CA GLY A 269 -9.97 11.62 50.29
C GLY A 269 -10.93 12.03 49.16
N ARG A 270 -10.61 11.69 47.90
CA ARG A 270 -11.46 11.97 46.73
C ARG A 270 -12.06 10.69 46.15
N VAL A 271 -13.31 10.78 45.69
CA VAL A 271 -14.03 9.69 45.01
C VAL A 271 -13.57 9.60 43.56
N LEU A 272 -13.27 8.38 43.09
CA LEU A 272 -12.76 8.12 41.74
C LEU A 272 -13.79 7.40 40.87
N TYR A 273 -14.02 7.97 39.69
CA TYR A 273 -14.90 7.44 38.65
C TYR A 273 -14.08 7.11 37.41
N MET A 274 -14.05 5.83 37.04
CA MET A 274 -13.37 5.38 35.83
C MET A 274 -14.35 5.29 34.66
N LEU A 275 -14.10 6.08 33.63
CA LEU A 275 -14.86 6.15 32.40
C LEU A 275 -14.09 5.45 31.27
N SER A 276 -14.75 4.55 30.54
CA SER A 276 -14.20 3.90 29.34
C SER A 276 -14.97 4.34 28.11
N THR A 277 -14.33 4.44 26.95
CA THR A 277 -15.02 4.86 25.74
C THR A 277 -15.90 3.75 25.16
N VAL A 278 -16.96 4.14 24.46
CA VAL A 278 -17.86 3.20 23.77
C VAL A 278 -17.59 3.28 22.26
N GLY A 279 -16.81 2.34 21.74
CA GLY A 279 -16.55 2.20 20.30
C GLY A 279 -15.28 2.90 19.81
N SER A 280 -15.23 4.23 19.80
CA SER A 280 -14.06 5.02 19.36
C SER A 280 -13.24 5.55 20.54
N LEU A 281 -11.95 5.89 20.31
CA LEU A 281 -11.15 6.63 21.30
C LEU A 281 -11.76 8.01 21.54
N ALA A 282 -11.71 8.50 22.78
CA ALA A 282 -12.29 9.78 23.15
C ALA A 282 -11.40 10.93 22.66
N ASP A 283 -12.04 11.94 22.07
CA ASP A 283 -11.38 13.16 21.62
C ASP A 283 -11.58 14.33 22.60
N SER A 284 -10.99 15.49 22.30
CA SER A 284 -11.07 16.67 23.18
C SER A 284 -12.49 17.17 23.45
N ARG A 285 -13.47 16.87 22.58
CA ARG A 285 -14.88 17.24 22.75
C ARG A 285 -15.55 16.34 23.76
N ASP A 286 -15.23 15.04 23.75
CA ASP A 286 -15.74 14.08 24.73
C ASP A 286 -15.25 14.46 26.13
N PHE A 287 -13.97 14.80 26.26
CA PHE A 287 -13.38 15.29 27.52
C PHE A 287 -14.00 16.63 27.97
N ALA A 288 -14.22 17.57 27.05
CA ALA A 288 -14.88 18.83 27.35
C ALA A 288 -16.34 18.63 27.79
N ALA A 289 -17.06 17.70 27.16
CA ALA A 289 -18.43 17.36 27.53
C ALA A 289 -18.49 16.82 28.96
N VAL A 290 -17.57 15.93 29.35
CA VAL A 290 -17.46 15.46 30.75
C VAL A 290 -17.11 16.62 31.70
N ALA A 291 -16.13 17.45 31.34
CA ALA A 291 -15.73 18.62 32.13
C ALA A 291 -16.89 19.59 32.39
N ASP A 292 -17.75 19.80 31.40
CA ASP A 292 -18.94 20.64 31.52
C ASP A 292 -19.98 20.06 32.49
N ARG A 293 -20.11 18.72 32.58
CA ARG A 293 -21.02 18.07 33.55
C ARG A 293 -20.55 18.15 34.99
N VAL A 294 -19.25 18.34 35.21
CA VAL A 294 -18.64 18.43 36.54
C VAL A 294 -18.16 19.85 36.89
N ARG A 295 -18.52 20.84 36.07
CA ARG A 295 -18.15 22.24 36.24
C ARG A 295 -18.61 22.74 37.62
N GLY A 296 -17.68 23.29 38.41
CA GLY A 296 -17.94 23.81 39.75
C GLY A 296 -17.80 22.80 40.90
N LYS A 297 -17.32 21.57 40.65
CA LYS A 297 -17.09 20.53 41.68
C LYS A 297 -15.61 20.23 41.98
N ASP A 298 -14.69 21.15 41.71
CA ASP A 298 -13.23 20.93 41.83
C ASP A 298 -12.78 19.58 41.24
N ALA A 299 -13.35 19.23 40.08
CA ALA A 299 -13.14 17.94 39.45
C ALA A 299 -11.80 17.90 38.72
N PHE A 300 -11.04 16.83 38.89
CA PHE A 300 -9.85 16.56 38.08
C PHE A 300 -10.16 15.46 37.08
N ILE A 301 -9.84 15.70 35.81
CA ILE A 301 -10.01 14.73 34.72
C ILE A 301 -8.62 14.36 34.20
N LEU A 302 -8.29 13.08 34.27
CA LEU A 302 -7.05 12.51 33.79
C LEU A 302 -7.33 11.66 32.56
N HIS A 303 -6.54 11.86 31.50
CA HIS A 303 -6.65 11.10 30.26
C HIS A 303 -5.94 9.75 30.46
N LEU A 304 -6.68 8.64 30.39
CA LEU A 304 -6.11 7.30 30.51
C LEU A 304 -5.66 6.85 29.13
N ASN A 305 -4.35 6.85 28.88
CA ASN A 305 -3.75 6.29 27.67
C ASN A 305 -3.32 4.83 27.90
N ALA A 306 -3.41 3.96 26.89
CA ALA A 306 -3.02 2.55 26.99
C ALA A 306 -1.54 2.32 27.39
N ALA A 307 -0.68 3.35 27.28
CA ALA A 307 0.71 3.30 27.72
C ALA A 307 0.91 3.56 29.24
N LEU A 308 -0.14 3.97 29.96
CA LEU A 308 -0.09 4.26 31.39
C LEU A 308 -0.38 2.96 32.16
N LYS A 309 0.69 2.28 32.58
CA LYS A 309 0.58 1.13 33.49
C LYS A 309 0.32 1.60 34.91
N VAL A 310 -0.81 1.19 35.46
CA VAL A 310 -1.21 1.47 36.84
C VAL A 310 -0.83 0.28 37.70
N PHE A 311 -0.06 0.50 38.76
CA PHE A 311 0.27 -0.53 39.74
C PHE A 311 -0.75 -0.49 40.89
N LEU A 312 -1.47 -1.59 41.10
CA LEU A 312 -2.35 -1.79 42.25
C LEU A 312 -1.51 -2.23 43.46
N PRO A 313 -1.44 -1.47 44.56
CA PRO A 313 -0.85 -1.99 45.78
C PRO A 313 -1.85 -2.94 46.44
N ALA A 314 -1.39 -4.18 46.68
CA ALA A 314 -2.05 -5.31 47.34
C ALA A 314 -2.98 -6.20 46.47
N GLY A 315 -2.37 -7.23 45.87
CA GLY A 315 -2.99 -8.56 45.70
C GLY A 315 -3.90 -8.80 44.48
N GLY A 316 -4.19 -7.79 43.66
CA GLY A 316 -4.95 -7.95 42.41
C GLY A 316 -4.02 -8.13 41.20
N LYS A 317 -4.31 -9.12 40.34
CA LYS A 317 -3.56 -9.42 39.11
C LYS A 317 -3.27 -8.17 38.27
N GLU A 318 -2.08 -8.13 37.67
CA GLU A 318 -1.78 -7.21 36.57
C GLU A 318 -2.81 -7.36 35.46
N GLU A 319 -3.63 -6.34 35.22
CA GLU A 319 -4.37 -6.19 33.97
C GLU A 319 -3.70 -5.10 33.14
N ALA A 320 -3.14 -5.50 32.01
CA ALA A 320 -2.78 -4.57 30.95
C ALA A 320 -4.08 -3.99 30.36
N LEU A 321 -4.16 -2.66 30.30
CA LEU A 321 -5.21 -1.91 29.58
C LEU A 321 -5.02 -2.00 28.08
#